data_AF-A8ICJ7-F1
#
_entry.id   AF-A8ICJ7-F1
#
_cell.length_a   1.000
_cell.length_b   1.000
_cell.length_c   1.000
_cell.angle_alpha   90.00
_cell.angle_beta   90.00
_cell.angle_gamma   90.00
#
_symmetry.space_group_name_H-M   'P 1'
#
loop_
_entity.id
_entity.type
_entity.pdbx_description
1 polymer ?
#
loop_
_entity_poly.entity_id
_entity_poly.type
_entity_poly.pdbx_seq_one_letter_code
_entity_poly.pdbx_strand_id
1 'polypeptide(L)'
;MMGQRHLEAGFAVLLAAAVMFPGLAGAQTAPLTRLYAPKPPQGSAYVRVVNPTAAAAAVSLAGGAPVTLGPATERALAYRVAPGGKPVTLTVDGKPVAGEIVPVADGFLTIALSGGPGGWSAKPLPDATEGRDDLKVMLRFYNLAEGCTAALAVADGPTVFDGVPQSESRQRAINPVDASLVGRCGPLASAPVRLPKLKAGDHYSLFLGGNATAPILQGQVDETEPYRGTAN
;
A
#
# COMPACT_ATOMS: atom_id res chain seq x y z
N MET A 1 87.99 -13.80 36.12
CA MET A 1 87.64 -12.90 37.24
C MET A 1 86.13 -12.73 37.19
N MET A 2 85.33 -13.52 37.92
CA MET A 2 85.00 -13.33 39.35
C MET A 2 84.34 -11.96 39.52
N GLY A 3 83.05 -11.79 39.83
CA GLY A 3 81.96 -12.65 40.24
C GLY A 3 80.89 -11.75 40.89
N GLN A 4 79.61 -12.13 40.80
CA GLN A 4 78.53 -12.03 41.82
C GLN A 4 78.32 -10.68 42.57
N ARG A 5 77.13 -10.20 42.92
CA ARG A 5 75.76 -10.73 43.09
C ARG A 5 74.94 -9.58 43.68
N HIS A 6 73.66 -9.45 43.37
CA HIS A 6 72.52 -9.13 44.27
C HIS A 6 71.26 -9.36 43.38
N LEU A 7 70.50 -10.46 43.47
CA LEU A 7 69.57 -10.91 44.53
C LEU A 7 68.50 -9.83 44.80
N GLU A 8 67.19 -10.01 44.75
CA GLU A 8 66.21 -11.00 44.25
C GLU A 8 64.84 -10.31 44.38
N ALA A 9 63.79 -10.96 43.84
CA ALA A 9 62.38 -10.79 44.16
C ALA A 9 61.72 -9.51 43.60
N GLY A 10 60.73 -9.58 42.72
CA GLY A 10 59.67 -10.59 42.65
C GLY A 10 58.38 -9.89 43.04
N PHE A 11 57.61 -9.42 42.06
CA PHE A 11 56.19 -9.18 42.24
C PHE A 11 55.49 -9.46 40.92
N ALA A 12 54.73 -10.56 40.93
CA ALA A 12 53.83 -10.95 39.87
C ALA A 12 52.70 -9.91 39.78
N VAL A 13 52.45 -9.38 38.59
CA VAL A 13 51.21 -8.66 38.28
C VAL A 13 50.46 -9.47 37.24
N LEU A 14 49.28 -9.91 37.65
CA LEU A 14 48.34 -10.74 36.93
C LEU A 14 47.84 -10.07 35.63
N LEU A 15 47.69 -10.91 34.59
CA LEU A 15 46.96 -10.64 33.37
C LEU A 15 45.51 -10.22 33.66
N ALA A 16 45.07 -9.12 33.07
CA ALA A 16 43.67 -8.84 32.81
C ALA A 16 43.51 -8.40 31.34
N ALA A 17 43.35 -9.37 30.45
CA ALA A 17 42.98 -9.13 29.06
C ALA A 17 41.47 -8.89 28.97
N ALA A 18 41.05 -7.62 28.95
CA ALA A 18 39.67 -7.25 28.67
C ALA A 18 39.39 -7.39 27.17
N VAL A 19 38.77 -8.50 26.77
CA VAL A 19 38.25 -8.70 25.42
C VAL A 19 36.96 -7.90 25.28
N MET A 20 37.05 -6.71 24.68
CA MET A 20 35.87 -5.96 24.24
C MET A 20 35.20 -6.71 23.09
N PHE A 21 34.01 -7.26 23.33
CA PHE A 21 33.12 -7.72 22.27
C PHE A 21 32.55 -6.50 21.52
N PRO A 22 32.86 -6.28 20.24
CA PRO A 22 32.14 -5.29 19.46
C PRO A 22 30.69 -5.77 19.29
N GLY A 23 29.76 -4.96 19.78
CA GLY A 23 28.33 -5.19 19.60
C GLY A 23 28.00 -5.34 18.12
N LEU A 24 27.38 -6.47 17.78
CA LEU A 24 26.71 -6.68 16.51
C LEU A 24 25.57 -5.65 16.40
N ALA A 25 25.89 -4.48 15.87
CA ALA A 25 24.88 -3.57 15.36
C ALA A 25 24.14 -4.31 14.25
N GLY A 26 22.87 -4.61 14.49
CA GLY A 26 21.99 -5.22 13.50
C GLY A 26 21.97 -4.36 12.25
N ALA A 27 22.68 -4.81 11.22
CA ALA A 27 22.52 -4.30 9.88
C ALA A 27 21.07 -4.61 9.47
N GLN A 28 20.21 -3.60 9.57
CA GLN A 28 18.91 -3.64 8.94
C GLN A 28 19.18 -3.70 7.44
N THR A 29 19.13 -4.91 6.88
CA THR A 29 19.21 -5.15 5.46
C THR A 29 18.03 -4.43 4.81
N ALA A 30 18.28 -3.23 4.29
CA ALA A 30 17.37 -2.60 3.35
C ALA A 30 17.09 -3.62 2.23
N PRO A 31 15.83 -3.99 1.97
CA PRO A 31 15.55 -4.98 0.95
C PRO A 31 16.03 -4.48 -0.41
N LEU A 32 16.99 -5.19 -1.00
CA LEU A 32 17.56 -4.98 -2.35
C LEU A 32 16.52 -5.24 -3.48
N THR A 33 15.26 -5.48 -3.14
CA THR A 33 14.21 -5.96 -4.05
C THR A 33 13.57 -4.86 -4.92
N ARG A 34 14.06 -3.63 -4.86
CA ARG A 34 13.40 -2.47 -5.48
C ARG A 34 13.93 -2.09 -6.87
N LEU A 35 14.74 -2.95 -7.50
CA LEU A 35 15.28 -2.66 -8.84
C LEU A 35 14.21 -2.77 -9.94
N TYR A 36 13.10 -3.47 -9.67
CA TYR A 36 12.00 -3.63 -10.62
C TYR A 36 10.67 -3.32 -9.95
N ALA A 37 9.85 -2.55 -10.66
CA ALA A 37 8.42 -2.47 -10.48
C ALA A 37 7.79 -3.85 -10.19
N PRO A 38 6.90 -4.00 -9.19
CA PRO A 38 6.13 -5.22 -9.02
C PRO A 38 5.38 -5.55 -10.32
N LYS A 39 5.65 -6.74 -10.86
CA LYS A 39 4.96 -7.33 -12.01
C LYS A 39 4.38 -8.67 -11.57
N PRO A 40 3.08 -8.94 -11.82
CA PRO A 40 2.51 -10.22 -11.43
C PRO A 40 3.23 -11.36 -12.18
N PRO A 41 3.27 -12.57 -11.61
CA PRO A 41 3.75 -13.74 -12.35
C PRO A 41 3.00 -13.88 -13.69
N GLN A 42 3.66 -14.45 -14.70
CA GLN A 42 3.08 -14.61 -16.04
C GLN A 42 1.70 -15.28 -15.96
N GLY A 43 0.71 -14.73 -16.66
CA GLY A 43 -0.65 -15.25 -16.67
C GLY A 43 -1.45 -14.99 -15.39
N SER A 44 -0.88 -14.23 -14.44
CA SER A 44 -1.55 -13.81 -13.20
C SER A 44 -1.86 -12.32 -13.24
N ALA A 45 -2.65 -11.86 -12.28
CA ALA A 45 -2.98 -10.47 -12.06
C ALA A 45 -2.76 -10.09 -10.60
N TYR A 46 -2.53 -8.81 -10.33
CA TYR A 46 -2.61 -8.26 -8.98
C TYR A 46 -4.03 -7.74 -8.72
N VAL A 47 -4.66 -8.23 -7.67
CA VAL A 47 -6.04 -7.88 -7.32
C VAL A 47 -6.11 -7.42 -5.88
N ARG A 48 -6.86 -6.36 -5.61
CA ARG A 48 -7.18 -5.92 -4.24
C ARG A 48 -8.64 -5.53 -4.12
N VAL A 49 -9.10 -5.40 -2.87
CA VAL A 49 -10.42 -4.86 -2.54
C VAL A 49 -10.24 -3.57 -1.76
N VAL A 50 -11.09 -2.57 -2.05
CA VAL A 50 -11.23 -1.32 -1.28
C VAL A 50 -12.65 -1.18 -0.75
N ASN A 51 -12.79 -0.75 0.50
CA ASN A 51 -14.06 -0.40 1.12
C ASN A 51 -14.15 1.13 1.34
N PRO A 52 -14.76 1.89 0.42
CA PRO A 52 -14.94 3.34 0.57
C PRO A 52 -16.11 3.73 1.49
N THR A 53 -16.88 2.77 1.99
CA THR A 53 -18.11 3.02 2.74
C THR A 53 -17.83 3.42 4.19
N ALA A 54 -18.87 3.89 4.88
CA ALA A 54 -18.81 4.16 6.32
C ALA A 54 -18.95 2.89 7.19
N ALA A 55 -19.32 1.75 6.61
CA ALA A 55 -19.45 0.50 7.33
C ALA A 55 -18.15 -0.30 7.25
N ALA A 56 -17.70 -0.87 8.37
CA ALA A 56 -16.62 -1.84 8.34
C ALA A 56 -17.09 -3.16 7.71
N ALA A 57 -16.18 -3.86 7.03
CA ALA A 57 -16.46 -5.09 6.30
C ALA A 57 -15.31 -6.08 6.47
N ALA A 58 -15.59 -7.33 6.84
CA ALA A 58 -14.61 -8.40 6.88
C ALA A 58 -14.45 -9.01 5.48
N VAL A 59 -13.35 -8.70 4.80
CA VAL A 59 -13.14 -9.05 3.39
C VAL A 59 -12.15 -10.18 3.24
N SER A 60 -12.53 -11.23 2.51
CA SER A 60 -11.63 -12.29 2.04
C SER A 60 -11.60 -12.30 0.52
N LEU A 61 -10.39 -12.19 -0.04
CA LEU A 61 -10.14 -12.17 -1.49
C LEU A 61 -9.26 -13.38 -1.85
N ALA A 62 -9.62 -14.09 -2.91
CA ALA A 62 -8.87 -15.22 -3.47
C ALA A 62 -8.52 -16.30 -2.43
N GLY A 63 -9.41 -16.54 -1.45
CA GLY A 63 -9.21 -17.54 -0.38
C GLY A 63 -8.27 -17.08 0.75
N GLY A 64 -7.81 -15.83 0.74
CA GLY A 64 -7.04 -15.25 1.84
C GLY A 64 -7.85 -15.13 3.14
N ALA A 65 -7.16 -15.03 4.27
CA ALA A 65 -7.81 -14.79 5.56
C ALA A 65 -8.64 -13.48 5.53
N PRO A 66 -9.82 -13.43 6.19
CA PRO A 66 -10.60 -12.20 6.27
C PRO A 66 -9.82 -11.06 6.93
N VAL A 67 -9.88 -9.87 6.32
CA VAL A 67 -9.30 -8.63 6.83
C VAL A 67 -10.40 -7.58 6.95
N THR A 68 -10.48 -6.91 8.10
CA THR A 68 -11.47 -5.86 8.33
C THR A 68 -11.05 -4.55 7.66
N LEU A 69 -11.82 -4.13 6.66
CA LEU A 69 -11.67 -2.85 5.97
C LEU A 69 -12.75 -1.86 6.40
N GLY A 70 -12.40 -0.60 6.65
CA GLY A 70 -13.39 0.44 6.95
C GLY A 70 -12.80 1.69 7.61
N PRO A 71 -13.66 2.60 8.12
CA PRO A 71 -13.30 3.88 8.73
C PRO A 71 -12.12 3.93 9.68
N ALA A 72 -12.11 3.03 10.66
CA ALA A 72 -11.11 2.99 11.72
C ALA A 72 -9.91 2.08 11.40
N THR A 73 -9.88 1.44 10.23
CA THR A 73 -8.83 0.50 9.81
C THR A 73 -8.34 0.85 8.41
N GLU A 74 -7.61 -0.08 7.78
CA GLU A 74 -7.21 0.03 6.38
C GLU A 74 -8.42 0.16 5.45
N ARG A 75 -8.26 0.95 4.38
CA ARG A 75 -9.30 1.10 3.36
C ARG A 75 -9.23 0.09 2.25
N ALA A 76 -8.04 -0.40 1.93
CA ALA A 76 -7.88 -1.45 0.94
C ALA A 76 -6.93 -2.53 1.46
N LEU A 77 -7.03 -3.69 0.84
CA LEU A 77 -6.02 -4.73 0.99
C LEU A 77 -4.76 -4.32 0.23
N ALA A 78 -3.61 -4.85 0.66
CA ALA A 78 -2.49 -5.07 -0.24
C ALA A 78 -2.95 -5.90 -1.45
N TYR A 79 -2.34 -5.66 -2.62
CA TYR A 79 -2.59 -6.45 -3.81
C TYR A 79 -2.14 -7.90 -3.60
N ARG A 80 -3.01 -8.83 -3.99
CA ARG A 80 -2.76 -10.26 -3.98
C ARG A 80 -2.60 -10.77 -5.40
N VAL A 81 -1.83 -11.83 -5.58
CA VAL A 81 -1.76 -12.53 -6.87
C VAL A 81 -3.00 -13.39 -7.04
N ALA A 82 -3.67 -13.27 -8.19
CA ALA A 82 -4.74 -14.15 -8.62
C ALA A 82 -4.53 -14.59 -10.07
N PRO A 83 -5.05 -15.74 -10.51
CA PRO A 83 -4.98 -16.14 -11.92
C PRO A 83 -5.69 -15.12 -12.81
N GLY A 84 -5.05 -14.70 -13.90
CA GLY A 84 -5.68 -13.87 -14.93
C GLY A 84 -6.66 -14.69 -15.78
N GLY A 85 -7.71 -14.05 -16.27
CA GLY A 85 -8.73 -14.68 -17.11
C GLY A 85 -9.61 -15.71 -16.38
N LYS A 86 -9.54 -15.80 -15.05
CA LYS A 86 -10.39 -16.66 -14.22
C LYS A 86 -11.12 -15.84 -13.16
N PRO A 87 -12.37 -16.18 -12.79
CA PRO A 87 -13.06 -15.50 -11.71
C PRO A 87 -12.29 -15.57 -10.39
N VAL A 88 -12.24 -14.46 -9.65
CA VAL A 88 -11.72 -14.43 -8.27
C VAL A 88 -12.83 -14.63 -7.26
N THR A 89 -12.56 -15.42 -6.23
CA THR A 89 -13.48 -15.55 -5.09
C THR A 89 -13.39 -14.30 -4.21
N LEU A 90 -14.53 -13.68 -3.94
CA LEU A 90 -14.66 -12.56 -3.00
C LEU A 90 -15.78 -12.86 -2.01
N THR A 91 -15.46 -12.83 -0.72
CA THR A 91 -16.47 -12.85 0.35
C THR A 91 -16.36 -11.60 1.21
N VAL A 92 -17.51 -11.11 1.66
CA VAL A 92 -17.64 -9.98 2.58
C VAL A 92 -18.57 -10.41 3.72
N ASP A 93 -18.10 -10.25 4.96
CA ASP A 93 -18.78 -10.71 6.18
C ASP A 93 -19.19 -12.19 6.10
N GLY A 94 -18.32 -13.01 5.52
CA GLY A 94 -18.52 -14.46 5.34
C GLY A 94 -19.50 -14.85 4.23
N LYS A 95 -20.04 -13.89 3.48
CA LYS A 95 -20.98 -14.15 2.37
C LYS A 95 -20.31 -13.87 1.02
N PRO A 96 -20.54 -14.72 -0.01
CA PRO A 96 -20.06 -14.41 -1.35
C PRO A 96 -20.73 -13.15 -1.90
N VAL A 97 -19.96 -12.30 -2.57
CA VAL A 97 -20.50 -11.17 -3.32
C VAL A 97 -20.98 -11.66 -4.69
N ALA A 98 -22.14 -11.19 -5.14
CA ALA A 98 -22.70 -11.59 -6.42
C ALA A 98 -21.90 -11.03 -7.62
N GLY A 99 -21.92 -11.78 -8.72
CA GLY A 99 -21.24 -11.43 -9.97
C GLY A 99 -19.87 -12.10 -10.14
N GLU A 100 -19.43 -12.22 -11.39
CA GLU A 100 -18.10 -12.72 -11.72
C GLU A 100 -17.12 -11.56 -11.87
N ILE A 101 -16.00 -11.62 -11.16
CA ILE A 101 -14.91 -10.66 -11.27
C ILE A 101 -13.72 -11.38 -11.89
N VAL A 102 -13.40 -11.04 -13.14
CA VAL A 102 -12.34 -11.69 -13.91
C VAL A 102 -11.23 -10.67 -14.18
N PRO A 103 -10.09 -10.72 -13.45
CA PRO A 103 -8.96 -9.85 -13.74
C PRO A 103 -8.28 -10.24 -15.05
N VAL A 104 -7.79 -9.24 -15.78
CA VAL A 104 -6.97 -9.46 -16.98
C VAL A 104 -5.57 -9.91 -16.55
N ALA A 105 -5.01 -10.89 -17.27
CA ALA A 105 -3.64 -11.33 -17.05
C ALA A 105 -2.64 -10.19 -17.24
N ASP A 106 -1.54 -10.25 -16.50
CA ASP A 106 -0.48 -9.24 -16.45
C ASP A 106 -0.95 -7.83 -16.04
N GLY A 107 -2.14 -7.74 -15.43
CA GLY A 107 -2.79 -6.49 -15.05
C GLY A 107 -2.90 -6.27 -13.54
N PHE A 108 -3.40 -5.09 -13.20
CA PHE A 108 -3.82 -4.71 -11.84
C PHE A 108 -5.34 -4.48 -11.85
N LEU A 109 -6.00 -4.93 -10.79
CA LEU A 109 -7.44 -4.74 -10.60
C LEU A 109 -7.73 -4.31 -9.16
N THR A 110 -8.39 -3.17 -9.00
CA THR A 110 -8.97 -2.76 -7.73
C THR A 110 -10.47 -3.06 -7.76
N ILE A 111 -10.99 -3.74 -6.73
CA ILE A 111 -12.42 -4.03 -6.58
C ILE A 111 -12.99 -3.10 -5.51
N ALA A 112 -13.91 -2.22 -5.89
CA ALA A 112 -14.56 -1.30 -4.95
C ALA A 112 -15.84 -1.91 -4.38
N LEU A 113 -15.96 -1.93 -3.05
CA LEU A 113 -17.20 -2.31 -2.38
C LEU A 113 -18.18 -1.13 -2.32
N SER A 114 -19.47 -1.45 -2.32
CA SER A 114 -20.56 -0.53 -2.01
C SER A 114 -21.71 -1.28 -1.29
N GLY A 115 -22.68 -0.53 -0.78
CA GLY A 115 -23.74 -1.07 0.07
C GLY A 115 -23.31 -1.12 1.54
N GLY A 116 -23.64 -2.21 2.23
CA GLY A 116 -23.35 -2.35 3.65
C GLY A 116 -23.76 -3.71 4.23
N PRO A 117 -23.76 -3.84 5.57
CA PRO A 117 -24.15 -5.06 6.25
C PRO A 117 -25.51 -5.56 5.78
N GLY A 118 -25.56 -6.79 5.26
CA GLY A 118 -26.78 -7.40 4.72
C GLY A 118 -26.96 -7.29 3.21
N GLY A 119 -26.11 -6.55 2.49
CA GLY A 119 -26.22 -6.40 1.03
C GLY A 119 -25.02 -5.70 0.41
N TRP A 120 -23.84 -6.33 0.48
CA TRP A 120 -22.64 -5.84 -0.17
C TRP A 120 -22.66 -6.10 -1.69
N SER A 121 -22.16 -5.14 -2.46
CA SER A 121 -21.87 -5.31 -3.88
C SER A 121 -20.43 -4.89 -4.20
N ALA A 122 -19.91 -5.36 -5.34
CA ALA A 122 -18.53 -5.12 -5.75
C ALA A 122 -18.47 -4.66 -7.20
N LYS A 123 -17.62 -3.68 -7.48
CA LYS A 123 -17.36 -3.18 -8.83
C LYS A 123 -15.87 -3.30 -9.17
N PRO A 124 -15.51 -4.01 -10.26
CA PRO A 124 -14.13 -4.03 -10.74
C PRO A 124 -13.73 -2.69 -11.36
N LEU A 125 -12.55 -2.21 -11.01
CA LEU A 125 -11.90 -1.01 -11.53
C LEU A 125 -10.51 -1.38 -12.04
N PRO A 126 -10.34 -1.57 -13.36
CA PRO A 126 -9.04 -1.83 -13.96
C PRO A 126 -8.07 -0.70 -13.65
N ASP A 127 -6.88 -1.07 -13.25
CA ASP A 127 -5.84 -0.14 -12.85
C ASP A 127 -4.90 0.12 -14.02
N ALA A 128 -4.89 1.35 -14.52
CA ALA A 128 -4.03 1.74 -15.63
C ALA A 128 -2.54 1.52 -15.28
N THR A 129 -1.77 0.96 -16.22
CA THR A 129 -0.32 0.77 -16.07
C THR A 129 0.49 1.77 -16.89
N GLU A 130 -0.18 2.56 -17.74
CA GLU A 130 0.40 3.57 -18.62
C GLU A 130 0.98 4.76 -17.83
N GLY A 131 2.01 5.40 -18.40
CA GLY A 131 2.63 6.59 -17.78
C GLY A 131 3.45 6.30 -16.53
N ARG A 132 3.79 5.02 -16.27
CA ARG A 132 4.69 4.61 -15.18
C ARG A 132 6.09 5.16 -15.36
N ASP A 133 6.64 5.69 -14.27
CA ASP A 133 7.99 6.23 -14.18
C ASP A 133 8.55 5.83 -12.81
N ASP A 134 9.40 4.80 -12.78
CA ASP A 134 9.95 4.24 -11.54
C ASP A 134 10.92 5.21 -10.83
N LEU A 135 11.29 6.31 -11.47
CA LEU A 135 12.08 7.40 -10.87
C LEU A 135 11.20 8.43 -10.15
N LYS A 136 9.87 8.29 -10.24
CA LYS A 136 8.88 9.17 -9.63
C LYS A 136 7.96 8.38 -8.70
N VAL A 137 7.17 9.11 -7.92
CA VAL A 137 6.04 8.53 -7.17
C VAL A 137 4.88 8.40 -8.14
N MET A 138 4.23 7.25 -8.19
CA MET A 138 2.97 7.10 -8.92
C MET A 138 1.81 7.43 -8.00
N LEU A 139 1.11 8.53 -8.27
CA LEU A 139 -0.12 8.89 -7.56
C LEU A 139 -1.32 8.38 -8.35
N ARG A 140 -2.22 7.65 -7.68
CA ARG A 140 -3.51 7.24 -8.26
C ARG A 140 -4.66 7.72 -7.39
N PHE A 141 -5.71 8.22 -8.03
CA PHE A 141 -6.91 8.72 -7.39
C PHE A 141 -8.14 7.96 -7.86
N TYR A 142 -8.96 7.48 -6.93
CA TYR A 142 -10.20 6.76 -7.19
C TYR A 142 -11.42 7.60 -6.79
N ASN A 143 -12.23 7.88 -7.81
CA ASN A 143 -13.62 8.30 -7.81
C ASN A 143 -14.61 7.36 -7.09
N LEU A 144 -14.67 7.22 -5.77
CA LEU A 144 -15.62 6.28 -5.12
C LEU A 144 -16.79 6.95 -4.38
N ALA A 145 -16.91 8.28 -4.45
CA ALA A 145 -17.95 9.03 -3.76
C ALA A 145 -19.26 9.02 -4.57
N GLU A 146 -20.36 8.70 -3.89
CA GLU A 146 -21.66 8.61 -4.53
C GLU A 146 -22.17 9.98 -5.02
N GLY A 147 -22.61 10.04 -6.28
CA GLY A 147 -23.17 11.25 -6.88
C GLY A 147 -22.14 12.36 -7.15
N CYS A 148 -20.85 12.03 -7.16
CA CYS A 148 -19.77 12.99 -7.27
C CYS A 148 -18.95 12.81 -8.56
N THR A 149 -18.83 13.87 -9.35
CA THR A 149 -17.70 14.04 -10.28
C THR A 149 -16.61 14.78 -9.53
N ALA A 150 -15.51 14.10 -9.26
CA ALA A 150 -14.55 14.52 -8.26
C ALA A 150 -13.33 15.24 -8.84
N ALA A 151 -12.74 16.09 -8.01
CA ALA A 151 -11.39 16.60 -8.21
C ALA A 151 -10.49 16.20 -7.03
N LEU A 152 -9.19 16.06 -7.28
CA LEU A 152 -8.16 15.97 -6.27
C LEU A 152 -7.28 17.21 -6.38
N ALA A 153 -7.04 17.92 -5.27
CA ALA A 153 -6.23 19.13 -5.25
C ALA A 153 -5.28 19.14 -4.05
N VAL A 154 -4.22 19.96 -4.13
CA VAL A 154 -3.46 20.36 -2.94
C VAL A 154 -4.35 21.26 -2.08
N ALA A 155 -4.33 21.08 -0.75
CA ALA A 155 -5.03 21.96 0.19
C ALA A 155 -4.55 23.40 -0.05
N ASP A 156 -5.45 24.26 -0.52
CA ASP A 156 -5.18 25.66 -0.93
C ASP A 156 -4.22 25.84 -2.11
N GLY A 157 -4.07 24.80 -2.93
CA GLY A 157 -3.16 24.82 -4.07
C GLY A 157 -3.80 24.33 -5.38
N PRO A 158 -2.97 23.93 -6.36
CA PRO A 158 -3.44 23.54 -7.67
C PRO A 158 -4.22 22.23 -7.65
N THR A 159 -5.08 22.06 -8.65
CA THR A 159 -5.75 20.81 -8.96
C THR A 159 -4.76 19.80 -9.53
N VAL A 160 -4.77 18.58 -9.00
CA VAL A 160 -3.93 17.44 -9.40
C VAL A 160 -4.64 16.58 -10.45
N PHE A 161 -5.91 16.29 -10.21
CA PHE A 161 -6.85 15.65 -11.12
C PHE A 161 -8.18 16.39 -11.08
N ASP A 162 -8.80 16.56 -12.24
CA ASP A 162 -10.09 17.23 -12.35
C ASP A 162 -11.10 16.35 -13.08
N GLY A 163 -12.38 16.57 -12.80
CA GLY A 163 -13.48 15.95 -13.54
C GLY A 163 -13.49 14.42 -13.54
N VAL A 164 -13.00 13.76 -12.48
CA VAL A 164 -12.93 12.29 -12.39
C VAL A 164 -14.34 11.73 -12.13
N PRO A 165 -14.95 10.99 -13.07
CA PRO A 165 -16.30 10.46 -12.88
C PRO A 165 -16.38 9.49 -11.70
N GLN A 166 -17.60 9.28 -11.20
CA GLN A 166 -17.85 8.25 -10.19
C GLN A 166 -17.49 6.87 -10.73
N SER A 167 -16.88 6.05 -9.88
CA SER A 167 -16.33 4.74 -10.18
C SER A 167 -15.25 4.72 -11.27
N GLU A 168 -14.44 5.77 -11.35
CA GLU A 168 -13.26 5.81 -12.20
C GLU A 168 -12.00 6.13 -11.41
N SER A 169 -10.84 5.85 -12.01
CA SER A 169 -9.55 6.27 -11.47
C SER A 169 -8.74 7.08 -12.48
N ARG A 170 -7.82 7.90 -11.97
CA ARG A 170 -6.80 8.61 -12.75
C ARG A 170 -5.46 8.46 -12.05
N GLN A 171 -4.37 8.53 -12.82
CA GLN A 171 -3.04 8.45 -12.26
C GLN A 171 -2.06 9.40 -12.93
N ARG A 172 -0.99 9.74 -12.23
CA ARG A 172 0.15 10.47 -12.76
C ARG A 172 1.40 10.24 -11.93
N ALA A 173 2.55 10.28 -12.60
CA ALA A 173 3.84 10.36 -11.93
C ALA A 173 4.08 11.77 -11.37
N ILE A 174 4.57 11.88 -10.15
CA ILE A 174 4.95 13.12 -9.47
C ILE A 174 6.34 13.00 -8.86
N ASN A 175 7.03 14.13 -8.69
CA ASN A 175 8.22 14.15 -7.84
C ASN A 175 7.81 13.87 -6.39
N PRO A 176 8.70 13.30 -5.56
CA PRO A 176 8.53 13.29 -4.11
C PRO A 176 8.31 14.72 -3.61
N VAL A 177 7.19 14.94 -2.91
CA VAL A 177 6.81 16.26 -2.40
C VAL A 177 6.14 16.10 -1.03
N ASP A 178 6.31 17.13 -0.19
CA ASP A 178 5.51 17.28 1.02
C ASP A 178 4.27 18.11 0.69
N ALA A 179 3.10 17.47 0.66
CA ALA A 179 1.84 18.13 0.36
C ALA A 179 0.70 17.57 1.22
N SER A 180 -0.36 18.37 1.40
CA SER A 180 -1.65 17.88 1.89
C SER A 180 -2.66 17.96 0.76
N LEU A 181 -3.43 16.89 0.55
CA LEU A 181 -4.38 16.77 -0.54
C LEU A 181 -5.80 16.75 -0.02
N VAL A 182 -6.73 17.28 -0.81
CA VAL A 182 -8.18 17.26 -0.55
C VAL A 182 -8.90 16.69 -1.75
N GLY A 183 -9.91 15.86 -1.51
CA GLY A 183 -10.86 15.43 -2.52
C GLY A 183 -12.05 16.40 -2.52
N ARG A 184 -12.57 16.75 -3.69
CA ARG A 184 -13.65 17.71 -3.84
C ARG A 184 -14.82 17.12 -4.62
N CYS A 185 -16.02 17.45 -4.19
CA CYS A 185 -17.28 17.24 -4.90
C CYS A 185 -17.96 18.61 -5.08
N GLY A 186 -17.70 19.25 -6.22
CA GLY A 186 -18.08 20.65 -6.43
C GLY A 186 -17.42 21.58 -5.38
N PRO A 187 -18.19 22.41 -4.64
CA PRO A 187 -17.63 23.32 -3.64
C PRO A 187 -17.23 22.62 -2.33
N LEU A 188 -17.68 21.38 -2.10
CA LEU A 188 -17.43 20.66 -0.86
C LEU A 188 -16.11 19.89 -0.95
N ALA A 189 -15.33 19.94 0.12
CA ALA A 189 -14.03 19.30 0.20
C ALA A 189 -13.96 18.35 1.40
N SER A 190 -13.20 17.28 1.25
CA SER A 190 -12.85 16.39 2.35
C SER A 190 -11.93 17.08 3.35
N ALA A 191 -11.74 16.47 4.53
CA ALA A 191 -10.59 16.78 5.36
C ALA A 191 -9.27 16.56 4.57
N PRO A 192 -8.22 17.39 4.82
CA PRO A 192 -6.93 17.20 4.17
C PRO A 192 -6.23 15.90 4.59
N VAL A 193 -5.63 15.21 3.63
CA VAL A 193 -4.74 14.07 3.84
C VAL A 193 -3.31 14.49 3.55
N ARG A 194 -2.46 14.52 4.57
CA ARG A 194 -1.02 14.75 4.41
C ARG A 194 -0.40 13.53 3.74
N LEU A 195 0.34 13.76 2.65
CA LEU A 195 1.15 12.71 2.03
C LEU A 195 2.21 12.24 3.02
N PRO A 196 2.45 10.93 3.14
CA PRO A 196 3.60 10.43 3.88
C PRO A 196 4.89 10.81 3.12
N LYS A 197 6.05 10.52 3.72
CA LYS A 197 7.34 10.68 3.04
C LYS A 197 7.49 9.62 1.95
N LEU A 198 6.95 9.92 0.76
CA LEU A 198 7.02 9.08 -0.43
C LEU A 198 8.39 9.23 -1.09
N LYS A 199 8.88 8.15 -1.70
CA LYS A 199 10.13 8.16 -2.48
C LYS A 199 9.90 7.61 -3.88
N ALA A 200 10.86 7.83 -4.78
CA ALA A 200 10.84 7.28 -6.13
C ALA A 200 10.51 5.78 -6.12
N GLY A 201 9.63 5.38 -7.06
CA GLY A 201 9.10 4.03 -7.19
C GLY A 201 7.99 3.67 -6.19
N ASP A 202 7.64 4.53 -5.23
CA ASP A 202 6.44 4.31 -4.41
C ASP A 202 5.19 4.55 -5.26
N HIS A 203 4.17 3.72 -5.03
CA HIS A 203 2.83 3.91 -5.55
C HIS A 203 1.92 4.30 -4.38
N TYR A 204 1.16 5.38 -4.54
CA TYR A 204 0.26 5.88 -3.51
C TYR A 204 -1.14 6.05 -4.07
N SER A 205 -2.09 5.36 -3.48
CA SER A 205 -3.49 5.40 -3.88
C SER A 205 -4.32 6.25 -2.92
N LEU A 206 -5.13 7.14 -3.48
CA LEU A 206 -6.09 7.98 -2.80
C LEU A 206 -7.51 7.57 -3.19
N PHE A 207 -8.36 7.36 -2.20
CA PHE A 207 -9.74 6.93 -2.38
C PHE A 207 -10.65 8.02 -1.84
N LEU A 208 -11.44 8.62 -2.71
CA LEU A 208 -12.51 9.52 -2.29
C LEU A 208 -13.78 8.68 -2.12
N GLY A 209 -14.20 8.44 -0.88
CA GLY A 209 -15.46 7.81 -0.54
C GLY A 209 -16.49 8.82 -0.02
N GLY A 210 -17.51 8.29 0.66
CA GLY A 210 -18.66 9.10 1.12
C GLY A 210 -19.60 9.44 -0.04
N ASN A 211 -20.14 10.64 -0.03
CA ASN A 211 -21.04 11.13 -1.06
C ASN A 211 -20.74 12.60 -1.42
N ALA A 212 -21.43 13.13 -2.42
CA ALA A 212 -21.24 14.50 -2.90
C ALA A 212 -21.34 15.58 -1.80
N THR A 213 -22.09 15.34 -0.71
CA THR A 213 -22.28 16.29 0.39
C THR A 213 -21.31 16.12 1.55
N ALA A 214 -20.69 14.93 1.67
CA ALA A 214 -19.73 14.61 2.71
C ALA A 214 -18.60 13.74 2.14
N PRO A 215 -17.74 14.30 1.27
CA PRO A 215 -16.63 13.57 0.68
C PRO A 215 -15.59 13.22 1.74
N ILE A 216 -15.07 11.99 1.69
CA ILE A 216 -14.05 11.50 2.63
C ILE A 216 -12.85 11.01 1.83
N LEU A 217 -11.69 11.64 2.01
CA LEU A 217 -10.45 11.22 1.37
C LEU A 217 -9.64 10.36 2.35
N GLN A 218 -9.15 9.22 1.87
CA GLN A 218 -8.06 8.48 2.49
C GLN A 218 -6.97 8.22 1.47
N GLY A 219 -5.74 8.03 1.95
CA GLY A 219 -4.67 7.52 1.12
C GLY A 219 -3.87 6.43 1.81
N GLN A 220 -3.28 5.55 1.01
CA GLN A 220 -2.42 4.47 1.47
C GLN A 220 -1.29 4.24 0.46
N VAL A 221 -0.15 3.77 0.96
CA VAL A 221 0.92 3.26 0.09
C VAL A 221 0.46 1.92 -0.45
N ASP A 222 0.62 1.72 -1.75
CA ASP A 222 0.26 0.47 -2.40
C ASP A 222 1.33 -0.59 -2.11
N GLU A 223 0.87 -1.73 -1.61
CA GLU A 223 1.71 -2.89 -1.33
C GLU A 223 1.22 -4.09 -2.12
N THR A 224 2.13 -5.00 -2.45
CA THR A 224 1.80 -6.33 -2.96
C THR A 224 2.16 -7.35 -1.90
N GLU A 225 1.24 -8.26 -1.57
CA GLU A 225 1.57 -9.38 -0.69
C GLU A 225 2.75 -10.17 -1.27
N PRO A 226 3.72 -10.59 -0.43
CA PRO A 226 4.80 -11.44 -0.89
C PRO A 226 4.24 -12.71 -1.54
N TYR A 227 4.65 -12.99 -2.78
CA TYR A 227 4.25 -14.23 -3.46
C TYR A 227 4.87 -15.41 -2.71
N ARG A 228 4.03 -16.20 -2.05
CA ARG A 228 4.38 -17.53 -1.55
C ARG A 228 3.97 -18.51 -2.63
N GLY A 229 4.90 -18.88 -3.51
CA GLY A 229 4.67 -20.00 -4.42
C GLY A 229 4.31 -21.26 -3.63
N THR A 230 3.55 -22.16 -4.22
CA THR A 230 3.43 -23.51 -3.67
C THR A 230 4.84 -24.09 -3.59
N ALA A 231 5.29 -24.45 -2.38
CA ALA A 231 6.42 -25.35 -2.26
C ALA A 231 6.05 -26.62 -3.03
N ASN A 232 6.80 -26.91 -4.09
CA ASN A 232 6.70 -28.18 -4.80
C ASN A 232 7.11 -29.33 -3.87
#